data_AF-A0A538PHG8-F1
#
_entry.id   AF-A0A538PHG8-F1
#
_cell.length_a   1.000
_cell.length_b   1.000
_cell.length_c   1.000
_cell.angle_alpha   90.00
_cell.angle_beta   90.00
_cell.angle_gamma   90.00
#
_symmetry.space_group_name_H-M   'P 1'
#
loop_
_entity.id
_entity.type
_entity.pdbx_description
1 polymer ?
#
loop_
_entity_poly.entity_id
_entity_poly.type
_entity_poly.pdbx_seq_one_letter_code
_entity_poly.pdbx_strand_id
1 'polypeptide(L)'
;MTAGERRLLEFLGGRLEAMLHRPDQWGPPLVVEQLVFQLLEMRALVLDPAAAVNQKHRIIRSFVRFMKESVPDATPEPLAVQLERQGRGAEFANILRKFVGRELIEATGEKLQAAAGLDQQEQPGDPALDRAERLLELFEGKAKARMRRAAPPRVDPVDLGSRKS
;
A
#
# COMPACT_ATOMS: atom_id res chain seq x y z
N MET A 1 -5.14 17.10 -6.16
CA MET A 1 -4.36 16.31 -5.19
C MET A 1 -4.16 17.11 -3.92
N THR A 2 -4.68 16.63 -2.79
CA THR A 2 -4.65 17.29 -1.48
C THR A 2 -3.30 17.15 -0.76
N ALA A 3 -3.09 17.92 0.31
CA ALA A 3 -1.89 17.79 1.15
C ALA A 3 -1.83 16.43 1.88
N GLY A 4 -2.98 15.88 2.26
CA GLY A 4 -3.08 14.55 2.87
C GLY A 4 -2.68 13.44 1.89
N GLU A 5 -3.19 13.49 0.65
CA GLU A 5 -2.82 12.54 -0.40
C GLU A 5 -1.32 12.55 -0.71
N ARG A 6 -0.70 13.73 -0.77
CA ARG A 6 0.76 13.84 -0.96
C ARG A 6 1.56 13.15 0.14
N ARG A 7 1.24 13.45 1.41
CA ARG A 7 1.90 12.80 2.56
C ARG A 7 1.69 11.30 2.58
N LEU A 8 0.51 10.83 2.20
CA LEU A 8 0.23 9.40 2.11
C LEU A 8 1.05 8.74 0.99
N LEU A 9 1.19 9.36 -0.18
CA LEU A 9 2.02 8.86 -1.27
C LEU A 9 3.52 8.81 -0.91
N GLU A 10 4.01 9.83 -0.20
CA GLU A 10 5.37 9.86 0.35
C GLU A 10 5.59 8.73 1.36
N PHE A 11 4.66 8.55 2.30
CA PHE A 11 4.70 7.46 3.27
C PHE A 11 4.71 6.08 2.59
N LEU A 12 3.80 5.85 1.64
CA LEU A 12 3.72 4.60 0.89
C LEU A 12 5.01 4.34 0.09
N GLY A 13 5.56 5.38 -0.54
CA GLY A 13 6.84 5.32 -1.26
C GLY A 13 7.99 4.93 -0.34
N GLY A 14 8.13 5.60 0.81
CA GLY A 14 9.17 5.28 1.79
C GLY A 14 9.04 3.86 2.37
N ARG A 15 7.81 3.37 2.57
CA ARG A 15 7.57 1.98 3.01
C ARG A 15 7.97 0.95 1.96
N LEU A 16 7.63 1.19 0.69
CA LEU A 16 8.06 0.35 -0.42
C LEU A 16 9.59 0.31 -0.52
N GLU A 17 10.25 1.47 -0.46
CA GLU A 17 11.71 1.55 -0.52
C GLU A 17 12.37 0.79 0.64
N ALA A 18 11.88 0.98 1.87
CA ALA A 18 12.40 0.28 3.04
C ALA A 18 12.24 -1.25 2.96
N MET A 19 11.08 -1.73 2.48
CA MET A 19 10.84 -3.16 2.27
C MET A 19 11.78 -3.75 1.21
N LEU A 20 11.97 -3.04 0.10
CA LEU A 20 12.84 -3.52 -0.99
C LEU A 20 14.32 -3.47 -0.63
N HIS A 21 14.73 -2.59 0.30
CA HIS A 21 16.11 -2.48 0.75
C HIS A 21 16.51 -3.61 1.71
N ARG A 22 15.62 -4.03 2.62
CA ARG A 22 15.87 -5.10 3.61
C ARG A 22 14.65 -6.02 3.78
N PRO A 23 14.31 -6.85 2.78
CA PRO A 23 13.07 -7.62 2.80
C PRO A 23 12.99 -8.63 3.96
N ASP A 24 14.12 -9.16 4.39
CA ASP A 24 14.27 -10.10 5.51
C ASP A 24 13.75 -9.55 6.85
N GLN A 25 13.75 -8.21 7.03
CA GLN A 25 13.25 -7.56 8.25
C GLN A 25 11.72 -7.45 8.30
N TRP A 26 11.05 -7.69 7.18
CA TRP A 26 9.59 -7.53 7.05
C TRP A 26 8.85 -8.88 7.03
N GLY A 27 9.59 -9.99 6.96
CA GLY A 27 9.06 -11.34 7.06
C GLY A 27 9.56 -12.26 5.95
N PRO A 28 8.95 -13.45 5.82
CA PRO A 28 9.26 -14.39 4.75
C PRO A 28 9.00 -13.76 3.35
N PRO A 29 9.71 -14.19 2.30
CA PRO A 29 9.58 -13.62 0.96
C PRO A 29 8.14 -13.51 0.44
N LEU A 30 7.32 -14.54 0.67
CA LEU A 30 5.91 -14.53 0.27
C LEU A 30 5.11 -13.40 0.97
N VAL A 31 5.38 -13.16 2.25
CA VAL A 31 4.74 -12.08 3.01
C VAL A 31 5.19 -10.71 2.49
N VAL A 32 6.49 -10.57 2.20
CA VAL A 32 7.04 -9.33 1.63
C VAL A 32 6.41 -9.03 0.27
N GLU A 33 6.28 -10.04 -0.60
CA GLU A 33 5.63 -9.91 -1.91
C GLU A 33 4.19 -9.40 -1.78
N GLN A 34 3.41 -9.99 -0.87
CA GLN A 34 2.03 -9.58 -0.60
C GLN A 34 1.94 -8.14 -0.08
N LEU A 35 2.80 -7.78 0.88
CA LEU A 35 2.84 -6.42 1.44
C LEU A 35 3.19 -5.37 0.38
N VAL A 36 4.14 -5.69 -0.52
CA VAL A 36 4.50 -4.81 -1.64
C VAL A 36 3.31 -4.61 -2.59
N PHE A 37 2.59 -5.67 -2.96
CA PHE A 37 1.39 -5.52 -3.79
C PHE A 37 0.32 -4.68 -3.12
N GLN A 38 0.08 -4.88 -1.82
CA GLN A 38 -0.90 -4.09 -1.08
C GLN A 38 -0.52 -2.59 -1.04
N LEU A 39 0.77 -2.28 -0.87
CA LEU A 39 1.25 -0.89 -0.92
C LEU A 39 1.10 -0.25 -2.30
N LEU A 40 1.36 -1.01 -3.37
CA LEU A 40 1.14 -0.55 -4.75
C LEU A 40 -0.35 -0.31 -5.04
N GLU A 41 -1.23 -1.19 -4.57
CA GLU A 41 -2.69 -1.03 -4.70
C GLU A 41 -3.19 0.21 -3.95
N MET A 42 -2.74 0.41 -2.71
CA MET A 42 -3.05 1.62 -1.93
C MET A 42 -2.54 2.88 -2.65
N ARG A 43 -1.33 2.83 -3.20
CA ARG A 43 -0.78 3.96 -3.97
C ARG A 43 -1.62 4.27 -5.20
N ALA A 44 -2.04 3.25 -5.95
CA ALA A 44 -2.91 3.41 -7.12
C ALA A 44 -4.26 4.03 -6.74
N LEU A 45 -4.87 3.57 -5.64
CA LEU A 45 -6.12 4.13 -5.12
C LEU A 45 -6.00 5.61 -4.76
N VAL A 46 -4.88 6.02 -4.16
CA VAL A 46 -4.63 7.44 -3.82
C VAL A 46 -4.37 8.28 -5.06
N LEU A 47 -3.76 7.71 -6.10
CA LEU A 47 -3.45 8.43 -7.34
C LEU A 47 -4.66 8.64 -8.24
N ASP A 48 -5.55 7.64 -8.32
CA ASP A 48 -6.77 7.66 -9.14
C ASP A 48 -7.85 6.77 -8.49
N PRO A 49 -8.66 7.33 -7.56
CA PRO A 49 -9.72 6.59 -6.90
C PRO A 49 -10.78 6.05 -7.86
N ALA A 50 -11.08 6.77 -8.94
CA ALA A 50 -12.13 6.42 -9.89
C ALA A 50 -11.74 5.21 -10.76
N ALA A 51 -10.50 5.17 -11.25
CA ALA A 51 -10.00 4.02 -11.99
C ALA A 51 -9.75 2.80 -11.09
N ALA A 52 -9.30 3.02 -9.84
CA ALA A 52 -9.00 1.93 -8.92
C ALA A 52 -10.21 1.04 -8.60
N VAL A 53 -11.43 1.60 -8.53
CA VAL A 53 -12.67 0.83 -8.31
C VAL A 53 -12.96 -0.14 -9.46
N ASN A 54 -12.65 0.27 -10.69
CA ASN A 54 -12.90 -0.53 -11.89
C ASN A 54 -11.76 -1.50 -12.22
N GLN A 55 -10.59 -1.35 -11.57
CA GLN A 55 -9.39 -2.11 -11.88
C GLN A 55 -8.84 -2.89 -10.69
N LYS A 56 -9.73 -3.64 -10.02
CA LYS A 56 -9.45 -4.43 -8.81
C LYS A 56 -8.25 -5.39 -8.88
N HIS A 57 -7.73 -5.68 -10.07
CA HIS A 57 -6.59 -6.57 -10.30
C HIS A 57 -5.53 -5.97 -11.25
N ARG A 58 -5.43 -4.64 -11.36
CA ARG A 58 -4.41 -4.00 -12.23
C ARG A 58 -3.00 -4.47 -11.89
N ILE A 59 -2.60 -4.34 -10.62
CA ILE A 59 -1.25 -4.63 -10.16
C ILE A 59 -0.90 -6.10 -10.41
N ILE A 60 -1.80 -7.03 -10.08
CA ILE A 60 -1.59 -8.47 -10.33
C ILE A 60 -1.50 -8.79 -11.83
N ARG A 61 -2.34 -8.19 -12.68
CA ARG A 61 -2.24 -8.38 -14.13
C ARG A 61 -0.93 -7.82 -14.70
N SER A 62 -0.50 -6.65 -14.22
CA SER A 62 0.78 -6.07 -14.58
C SER A 62 1.95 -6.95 -14.14
N PHE A 63 1.87 -7.47 -12.91
CA PHE A 63 2.85 -8.39 -12.37
C PHE A 63 2.97 -9.67 -13.19
N VAL A 64 1.85 -10.32 -13.54
CA VAL A 64 1.86 -11.52 -14.41
C VAL A 64 2.49 -11.22 -15.78
N ARG A 65 2.23 -10.03 -16.35
CA ARG A 65 2.86 -9.62 -17.61
C ARG A 65 4.37 -9.44 -17.43
N PHE A 66 4.78 -8.72 -16.40
CA PHE A 66 6.19 -8.52 -16.05
C PHE A 66 6.92 -9.85 -15.84
N MET A 67 6.29 -10.81 -15.16
CA MET A 67 6.85 -12.14 -14.92
C MET A 67 7.11 -12.89 -16.23
N LYS A 68 6.15 -12.87 -17.17
CA LYS A 68 6.33 -13.49 -18.49
C LYS A 68 7.48 -12.89 -19.30
N GLU A 69 7.78 -11.61 -19.07
CA GLU A 69 8.87 -10.89 -19.74
C GLU A 69 10.23 -11.10 -19.05
N SER A 70 10.23 -11.27 -17.73
CA SER A 70 11.45 -11.18 -16.90
C SER A 70 11.94 -12.53 -16.35
N VAL A 71 11.06 -13.53 -16.29
CA VAL A 71 11.35 -14.83 -15.69
C VAL A 71 11.06 -15.92 -16.73
N PRO A 72 12.09 -16.68 -17.16
CA PRO A 72 11.89 -17.86 -18.00
C PRO A 72 10.92 -18.83 -17.35
N ASP A 73 10.00 -19.39 -18.13
CA ASP A 73 8.99 -20.35 -17.66
C ASP A 73 8.13 -19.82 -16.50
N ALA A 74 7.82 -18.51 -16.50
CA ALA A 74 6.91 -17.87 -15.56
C ALA A 74 5.59 -18.63 -15.40
N THR A 75 5.29 -19.03 -14.16
CA THR A 75 4.01 -19.64 -13.77
C THR A 75 3.12 -18.59 -13.09
N PRO A 76 1.81 -18.85 -12.93
CA PRO A 76 0.93 -17.96 -12.17
C PRO A 76 1.12 -18.04 -10.65
N GLU A 77 2.16 -18.73 -10.16
CA GLU A 77 2.49 -18.81 -8.74
C GLU A 77 3.15 -17.50 -8.25
N PRO A 78 3.12 -17.20 -6.94
CA PRO A 78 3.88 -16.08 -6.38
C PRO A 78 5.37 -16.19 -6.69
N LEU A 79 6.03 -15.04 -6.90
CA LEU A 79 7.46 -14.95 -7.20
C LEU A 79 8.31 -15.69 -6.18
N ALA A 80 7.98 -15.49 -4.89
CA ALA A 80 8.69 -16.13 -3.79
C ALA A 80 8.73 -17.65 -3.95
N VAL A 81 7.57 -18.25 -4.22
CA VAL A 81 7.41 -19.70 -4.37
C VAL A 81 8.14 -20.19 -5.62
N GLN A 82 7.99 -19.47 -6.74
CA GLN A 82 8.61 -19.87 -8.00
C GLN A 82 10.14 -19.87 -7.89
N LEU A 83 10.73 -18.81 -7.33
CA LEU A 83 12.18 -18.71 -7.18
C LEU A 83 12.72 -19.70 -6.17
N GLU A 84 12.02 -19.94 -5.06
CA GLU A 84 12.42 -20.95 -4.08
C GLU A 84 12.49 -22.35 -4.70
N ARG A 85 11.45 -22.75 -5.46
CA ARG A 85 11.42 -24.04 -6.17
C ARG A 85 12.54 -24.20 -7.20
N GLN A 86 13.00 -23.10 -7.79
CA GLN A 86 14.11 -23.07 -8.74
C GLN A 86 15.49 -22.93 -8.08
N GLY A 87 15.57 -22.82 -6.74
CA GLY A 87 16.83 -22.54 -6.02
C GLY A 87 17.37 -21.13 -6.25
N ARG A 88 16.54 -20.21 -6.76
CA ARG A 88 16.87 -18.83 -7.15
C ARG A 88 16.36 -17.79 -6.16
N GLY A 89 16.12 -18.17 -4.91
CA GLY A 89 15.57 -17.29 -3.87
C GLY A 89 16.35 -15.99 -3.66
N ALA A 90 17.67 -16.00 -3.90
CA ALA A 90 18.52 -14.81 -3.82
C ALA A 90 18.13 -13.71 -4.83
N GLU A 91 17.46 -14.05 -5.93
CA GLU A 91 17.03 -13.10 -6.95
C GLU A 91 15.73 -12.36 -6.58
N PHE A 92 15.00 -12.84 -5.56
CA PHE A 92 13.67 -12.35 -5.18
C PHE A 92 13.64 -10.83 -5.03
N ALA A 93 14.55 -10.28 -4.22
CA ALA A 93 14.57 -8.85 -3.93
C ALA A 93 14.85 -8.00 -5.18
N ASN A 94 15.71 -8.49 -6.07
CA ASN A 94 16.06 -7.76 -7.29
C ASN A 94 14.91 -7.75 -8.30
N ILE A 95 14.27 -8.90 -8.51
CA ILE A 95 13.13 -9.02 -9.43
C ILE A 95 11.94 -8.19 -8.92
N LEU A 96 11.63 -8.28 -7.62
CA LEU A 96 10.55 -7.50 -7.03
C LEU A 96 10.82 -5.99 -7.10
N ARG A 97 12.07 -5.56 -6.91
CA ARG A 97 12.47 -4.15 -7.08
C ARG A 97 12.31 -3.66 -8.51
N LYS A 98 12.66 -4.47 -9.51
CA LYS A 98 12.44 -4.13 -10.93
C LYS A 98 10.96 -3.94 -11.24
N PHE A 99 10.10 -4.83 -10.73
CA PHE A 99 8.65 -4.69 -10.88
C PHE A 99 8.13 -3.39 -10.24
N VAL A 100 8.49 -3.12 -8.98
CA VAL A 100 8.07 -1.89 -8.30
C VAL A 100 8.56 -0.66 -9.05
N GLY A 101 9.80 -0.64 -9.52
CA GLY A 101 10.35 0.46 -10.32
C GLY A 101 9.51 0.73 -11.58
N ARG A 102 9.11 -0.33 -12.29
CA ARG A 102 8.21 -0.23 -13.45
C ARG A 102 6.87 0.39 -13.08
N GLU A 103 6.21 -0.10 -12.05
CA GLU A 103 4.89 0.41 -11.62
C GLU A 103 4.95 1.88 -11.20
N LEU A 104 6.03 2.30 -10.54
CA LEU A 104 6.22 3.71 -10.16
C LEU A 104 6.40 4.63 -11.38
N ILE A 105 7.07 4.15 -12.43
CA ILE A 105 7.26 4.89 -13.69
C ILE A 105 5.95 4.95 -14.48
N GLU A 106 5.26 3.82 -14.67
CA GLU A 106 4.00 3.75 -15.42
C GLU A 106 2.93 4.66 -14.82
N ALA A 107 2.77 4.65 -13.49
CA ALA A 107 1.82 5.53 -12.80
C ALA A 107 2.15 7.03 -12.93
N THR A 108 3.42 7.38 -13.15
CA THR A 108 3.86 8.76 -13.36
C THR A 108 3.68 9.18 -14.84
N GLY A 109 3.92 8.26 -15.77
CA GLY A 109 3.74 8.46 -17.21
C GLY A 109 2.28 8.61 -17.62
N GLU A 110 1.37 7.81 -17.06
CA GLU A 110 -0.08 7.92 -17.31
C GLU A 110 -0.63 9.29 -16.87
N LYS A 111 -0.14 9.86 -15.77
CA LYS A 111 -0.55 11.21 -15.32
C LYS A 111 -0.04 12.33 -16.22
N LEU A 112 1.18 12.21 -16.74
CA LEU A 112 1.73 13.20 -17.67
C LEU A 112 0.99 13.17 -19.01
N GLN A 113 0.61 12.00 -19.49
CA GLN A 113 -0.18 11.85 -20.71
C GLN A 113 -1.63 12.32 -20.52
N ALA A 114 -2.25 12.04 -19.37
CA ALA A 114 -3.58 12.56 -19.04
C ALA A 114 -3.58 14.09 -18.91
N ALA A 115 -2.55 14.68 -18.29
CA ALA A 115 -2.41 16.15 -18.19
C ALA A 115 -2.14 16.81 -19.55
N ALA A 116 -1.42 16.14 -20.45
CA ALA A 116 -1.17 16.62 -21.82
C ALA A 116 -2.40 16.47 -22.75
N GLY A 117 -3.40 15.68 -22.36
CA GLY A 117 -4.65 15.47 -23.11
C GLY A 117 -5.86 16.27 -22.62
N LEU A 118 -5.72 17.06 -21.55
CA LEU A 118 -6.82 17.83 -20.94
C LEU A 118 -6.83 19.30 -21.42
N ASP A 119 -7.04 19.49 -22.72
CA ASP A 119 -7.42 20.79 -23.30
C ASP A 119 -8.85 20.80 -23.87
N GLN A 120 -9.63 19.73 -23.70
CA GLN A 120 -11.03 19.70 -24.13
C GLN A 120 -11.92 18.91 -23.15
N GLN A 121 -12.53 19.63 -22.21
CA GLN A 121 -13.98 19.66 -21.92
C GLN A 121 -14.25 20.01 -20.45
N GLU A 122 -14.88 21.18 -20.26
CA GLU A 122 -15.41 21.67 -19.00
C GLU A 122 -16.73 20.98 -18.58
N GLN A 123 -17.00 21.05 -17.26
CA GLN A 123 -18.29 21.05 -16.53
C GLN A 123 -18.93 19.71 -16.07
N PRO A 124 -19.77 19.72 -15.00
CA PRO A 124 -19.47 20.16 -13.62
C PRO A 124 -20.01 19.19 -12.53
N GLY A 125 -19.52 19.32 -11.29
CA GLY A 125 -20.17 18.83 -10.06
C GLY A 125 -20.08 17.32 -9.79
N ASP A 126 -18.97 16.87 -9.21
CA ASP A 126 -18.72 15.44 -8.97
C ASP A 126 -19.23 14.98 -7.58
N PRO A 127 -20.24 14.09 -7.50
CA PRO A 127 -20.73 13.50 -6.24
C PRO A 127 -19.69 12.63 -5.52
N ALA A 128 -18.53 12.35 -6.14
CA ALA A 128 -17.42 11.62 -5.52
C ALA A 128 -16.69 12.44 -4.44
N LEU A 129 -16.63 13.77 -4.57
CA LEU A 129 -16.06 14.67 -3.56
C LEU A 129 -16.84 14.58 -2.24
N ASP A 130 -18.17 14.54 -2.35
CA ASP A 130 -19.11 14.39 -1.24
C ASP A 130 -18.95 13.06 -0.49
N ARG A 131 -18.41 12.03 -1.15
CA ARG A 131 -18.21 10.69 -0.57
C ARG A 131 -16.85 10.55 0.12
N ALA A 132 -15.81 11.20 -0.41
CA ALA A 132 -14.49 11.23 0.20
C ALA A 132 -14.49 12.01 1.52
N GLU A 133 -15.18 13.15 1.57
CA GLU A 133 -15.36 13.93 2.80
C GLU A 133 -16.14 13.14 3.86
N ARG A 134 -17.23 12.44 3.49
CA ARG A 134 -17.98 11.57 4.40
C ARG A 134 -17.15 10.39 4.95
N LEU A 135 -16.21 9.85 4.17
CA LEU A 135 -15.32 8.79 4.65
C LEU A 135 -14.30 9.34 5.65
N LEU A 136 -13.72 10.51 5.38
CA LEU A 136 -12.82 11.20 6.32
C LEU A 136 -13.52 11.53 7.65
N GLU A 137 -14.76 12.02 7.61
CA GLU A 137 -15.57 12.26 8.82
C GLU A 137 -15.82 10.97 9.64
N LEU A 138 -16.07 9.84 8.96
CA LEU A 138 -16.25 8.53 9.59
C LEU A 138 -14.99 8.02 10.30
N PHE A 139 -13.81 8.29 9.75
CA PHE A 139 -12.53 7.92 10.37
C PHE A 139 -12.15 8.85 11.54
N GLU A 140 -12.37 10.15 11.41
CA GLU A 140 -12.12 11.11 12.48
C GLU A 140 -13.07 10.94 13.68
N GLY A 141 -14.36 10.64 13.42
CA GLY A 141 -15.35 10.35 14.45
C GLY A 141 -15.00 9.10 15.29
N LYS A 142 -14.48 8.05 14.65
CA LYS A 142 -14.04 6.82 15.33
C LYS A 142 -12.74 7.01 16.13
N ALA A 143 -11.82 7.87 15.66
CA ALA A 143 -10.60 8.21 16.39
C ALA A 143 -10.92 9.00 17.67
N LYS A 144 -11.82 9.99 17.60
CA LYS A 144 -12.31 10.74 18.78
C LYS A 144 -13.10 9.86 19.77
N ALA A 145 -13.87 8.89 19.28
CA ALA A 145 -14.60 7.94 20.14
C ALA A 145 -13.68 6.98 20.91
N ARG A 146 -12.55 6.57 20.31
CA ARG A 146 -11.53 5.75 21.00
C ARG A 146 -10.75 6.55 22.05
N MET A 147 -10.43 7.82 21.78
CA MET A 147 -9.75 8.67 22.75
C MET A 147 -10.61 9.01 23.98
N ARG A 148 -11.94 9.07 23.86
CA ARG A 148 -12.85 9.30 25.01
C ARG A 148 -13.09 8.05 25.87
N ARG A 149 -12.74 6.84 25.40
CA ARG A 149 -12.92 5.58 26.14
C ARG A 149 -11.67 5.07 26.85
N ALA A 150 -10.52 5.71 26.65
CA ALA A 150 -9.30 5.41 27.38
C ALA A 150 -9.26 6.20 28.70
N ALA A 151 -10.16 5.86 29.64
CA ALA A 151 -9.88 6.15 31.03
C ALA A 151 -8.67 5.27 31.45
N PRO A 152 -7.63 5.82 32.08
CA PRO A 152 -6.55 5.00 32.61
C PRO A 152 -7.13 4.00 33.62
N PRO A 153 -6.65 2.75 33.66
CA PRO A 153 -7.08 1.81 34.68
C PRO A 153 -6.76 2.41 36.05
N ARG A 154 -7.76 2.45 36.94
CA ARG A 154 -7.53 2.71 38.36
C ARG A 154 -6.64 1.58 38.88
N VAL A 155 -5.41 1.92 39.21
CA VAL A 155 -4.53 1.05 39.99
C VAL A 155 -4.96 1.24 41.43
N ASP A 156 -5.65 0.25 42.00
CA ASP A 156 -5.90 0.25 43.43
C ASP A 156 -4.55 0.11 44.16
N PRO A 157 -4.28 0.92 45.20
CA PRO A 157 -3.04 0.81 45.95
C PRO A 157 -3.00 -0.58 46.62
N VAL A 158 -1.93 -1.32 46.34
CA VAL A 158 -1.62 -2.58 47.02
C VAL A 158 -1.43 -2.28 48.50
N ASP A 159 -2.33 -2.79 49.33
CA ASP A 159 -2.23 -2.71 50.78
C ASP A 159 -1.09 -3.62 51.26
N LEU A 160 0.07 -3.03 51.54
CA LEU A 160 1.19 -3.68 52.20
C LEU A 160 1.00 -3.61 53.73
N GLY A 161 -0.10 -4.21 54.19
CA GLY A 161 -0.42 -4.38 55.60
C GLY A 161 0.51 -5.39 56.28
N SER A 162 1.62 -4.87 56.82
CA SER A 162 2.32 -5.31 58.04
C SER A 162 2.17 -6.77 58.49
N ARG A 163 3.14 -7.62 58.14
CA ARG A 163 3.54 -8.73 59.02
C ARG A 163 4.31 -8.14 60.20
N LYS A 164 3.68 -8.10 61.38
CA LYS A 164 4.41 -8.09 62.66
C LYS A 164 4.36 -9.49 63.26
N SER A 165 5.51 -9.81 63.87
CA SER A 165 5.92 -11.05 64.53
C SER A 165 4.89 -11.70 65.44
#